data_AF-A0A811L466-F1
#
_entry.id   AF-A0A811L466-F1
#
_cell.length_a   1.000
_cell.length_b   1.000
_cell.length_c   1.000
_cell.angle_alpha   90.00
_cell.angle_beta   90.00
_cell.angle_gamma   90.00
#
_symmetry.space_group_name_H-M   'P 1'
#
loop_
_entity.id
_entity.type
_entity.pdbx_description
1 polymer ?
#
loop_
_entity_poly.entity_id
_entity_poly.type
_entity_poly.pdbx_seq_one_letter_code
_entity_poly.pdbx_strand_id
1 'polypeptide(L)'
;MNSITIFSIAFLASIISSAPFGAPPPHLPPGFDELLPNEAKDRLMELHLNKALSFEERREAIEEVFDQLPLEVLAKLPLPPGLERLPAEHKQKFRELQMDRTMTAADRHNKVKQMVEELPTELQKVVNPPTTPPMIRGFPSRPPPGFEAIVGPSVFKQLVKVHENADLTVPQKKNMIDLIMRQVPRAQLDKLPLPPGFDQLPYESVQRVRSIFTNFEINWDERHRLVMDFVQQLPREQRRLLRPTPPPFVMELPSEVRDQIEDIFDDVSLSPQERFHKMRLIFQSLPAELRAKLPPMPVNMPPPPPMMKSL
;
A
#
# COMPACT_ATOMS: atom_id res chain seq x y z
N MET A 1 -4.10 -21.98 6.45
CA MET A 1 -3.52 -22.15 5.10
C MET A 1 -3.05 -20.78 4.66
N ASN A 2 -1.73 -20.59 4.60
CA ASN A 2 -1.10 -19.29 4.45
C ASN A 2 -1.31 -18.75 3.03
N SER A 3 -1.94 -17.57 2.91
CA SER A 3 -2.11 -16.84 1.66
C SER A 3 -0.76 -16.37 1.12
N ILE A 4 -0.18 -17.17 0.22
CA ILE A 4 0.90 -16.75 -0.67
C ILE A 4 0.22 -16.31 -1.96
N THR A 5 -0.13 -15.03 -2.03
CA THR A 5 -0.66 -14.39 -3.24
C THR A 5 0.39 -13.37 -3.67
N ILE A 6 1.40 -13.82 -4.40
CA ILE A 6 2.32 -13.05 -5.26
C ILE A 6 3.20 -14.13 -5.86
N PHE A 7 3.06 -14.44 -7.16
CA PHE A 7 4.16 -14.88 -8.03
C PHE A 7 3.74 -15.20 -9.48
N SER A 8 2.83 -14.45 -10.09
CA SER A 8 2.67 -14.56 -11.55
C SER A 8 3.86 -13.88 -12.22
N ILE A 9 4.64 -14.63 -13.01
CA ILE A 9 5.70 -14.10 -13.90
C ILE A 9 5.12 -13.14 -14.95
N ALA A 10 3.79 -13.00 -15.04
CA ALA A 10 3.10 -11.87 -15.61
C ALA A 10 2.90 -10.71 -14.60
N PHE A 11 3.96 -9.95 -14.29
CA PHE A 11 3.80 -8.67 -13.57
C PHE A 11 3.37 -7.55 -14.53
N LEU A 12 2.23 -7.75 -15.19
CA LEU A 12 1.46 -6.68 -15.86
C LEU A 12 0.12 -6.39 -15.18
N ALA A 13 -0.10 -6.97 -14.00
CA ALA A 13 -1.33 -6.80 -13.22
C ALA A 13 -1.09 -6.24 -11.80
N SER A 14 -0.06 -5.42 -11.59
CA SER A 14 0.11 -4.65 -10.33
C SER A 14 -0.01 -3.13 -10.50
N ILE A 15 -0.68 -2.68 -11.56
CA ILE A 15 -1.32 -1.36 -11.60
C ILE A 15 -2.82 -1.53 -11.74
N ILE A 16 -3.47 -2.26 -10.82
CA ILE A 16 -4.93 -2.11 -10.64
C ILE A 16 -5.23 -2.20 -9.14
N SER A 17 -4.90 -1.14 -8.40
CA SER A 17 -5.90 -0.64 -7.47
C SER A 17 -6.97 0.01 -8.33
N SER A 18 -8.21 -0.42 -8.16
CA SER A 18 -9.40 0.35 -8.49
C SER A 18 -9.34 1.70 -7.76
N ALA A 19 -8.62 2.67 -8.32
CA ALA A 19 -8.64 4.04 -7.87
C ALA A 19 -9.57 4.82 -8.80
N PRO A 20 -10.73 5.32 -8.32
CA PRO A 20 -11.27 6.52 -8.91
C PRO A 20 -10.24 7.62 -8.61
N PHE A 21 -10.08 8.56 -9.54
CA PHE A 21 -9.17 9.72 -9.48
C PHE A 21 -7.72 9.49 -9.93
N GLY A 22 -7.43 9.92 -11.16
CA GLY A 22 -6.17 10.60 -11.51
C GLY A 22 -4.91 9.75 -11.64
N ALA A 23 -5.00 8.45 -11.95
CA ALA A 23 -3.82 7.67 -12.31
C ALA A 23 -3.27 8.09 -13.69
N PRO A 24 -1.94 8.24 -13.86
CA PRO A 24 -1.33 8.37 -15.18
C PRO A 24 -1.71 7.15 -16.06
N PRO A 25 -1.75 7.32 -17.41
CA PRO A 25 -2.17 6.26 -18.34
C PRO A 25 -1.40 4.97 -18.09
N PRO A 26 -1.96 3.77 -18.33
CA PRO A 26 -1.26 2.52 -18.06
C PRO A 26 0.07 2.52 -18.81
N HIS A 27 1.15 2.35 -18.05
CA HIS A 27 2.51 2.27 -18.57
C HIS A 27 3.01 0.85 -18.38
N LEU A 28 3.76 0.36 -19.37
CA LEU A 28 4.52 -0.87 -19.21
C LEU A 28 5.48 -0.73 -18.01
N PRO A 29 5.82 -1.83 -17.33
CA PRO A 29 6.78 -1.77 -16.24
C PRO A 29 8.14 -1.20 -16.70
N PRO A 30 8.92 -0.57 -15.81
CA PRO A 30 10.24 -0.06 -16.14
C PRO A 30 11.11 -1.11 -16.83
N GLY A 31 11.74 -0.75 -17.94
CA GLY A 31 12.61 -1.64 -18.72
C GLY A 31 11.89 -2.54 -19.74
N PHE A 32 10.55 -2.63 -19.74
CA PHE A 32 9.82 -3.41 -20.74
C PHE A 32 9.60 -2.65 -22.05
N ASP A 33 9.45 -1.32 -21.98
CA ASP A 33 9.20 -0.51 -23.17
C ASP A 33 10.36 -0.56 -24.17
N GLU A 34 11.60 -0.65 -23.74
CA GLU A 34 12.74 -0.72 -24.67
C GLU A 34 12.95 -2.12 -25.28
N LEU A 35 12.37 -3.16 -24.67
CA LEU A 35 12.68 -4.56 -24.98
C LEU A 35 11.56 -5.30 -25.71
N LEU A 36 10.30 -4.93 -25.48
CA LEU A 36 9.17 -5.60 -26.09
C LEU A 36 8.95 -5.16 -27.55
N PRO A 37 8.60 -6.09 -28.47
CA PRO A 37 8.09 -5.73 -29.79
C PRO A 37 6.81 -4.89 -29.68
N ASN A 38 6.63 -3.93 -30.59
CA ASN A 38 5.46 -3.02 -30.57
C ASN A 38 4.13 -3.78 -30.52
N GLU A 39 3.99 -4.86 -31.28
CA GLU A 39 2.79 -5.71 -31.28
C GLU A 39 2.49 -6.30 -29.89
N ALA A 40 3.51 -6.75 -29.17
CA ALA A 40 3.35 -7.26 -27.81
C ALA A 40 2.97 -6.12 -26.85
N LYS A 41 3.55 -4.92 -26.99
CA LYS A 41 3.19 -3.76 -26.17
C LYS A 41 1.73 -3.38 -26.35
N ASP A 42 1.27 -3.28 -27.58
CA ASP A 42 -0.09 -2.88 -27.92
C ASP A 42 -1.09 -3.89 -27.36
N ARG A 43 -0.83 -5.18 -27.54
CA ARG A 43 -1.67 -6.27 -27.00
C ARG A 43 -1.70 -6.26 -25.46
N LEU A 44 -0.57 -6.03 -24.80
CA LEU A 44 -0.51 -5.94 -23.33
C LEU A 44 -1.27 -4.71 -22.80
N MET A 45 -1.22 -3.57 -23.49
CA MET A 45 -1.99 -2.39 -23.13
C MET A 45 -3.49 -2.58 -23.36
N GLU A 46 -3.88 -3.24 -24.45
CA GLU A 46 -5.27 -3.59 -24.73
C GLU A 46 -5.84 -4.52 -23.64
N LEU A 47 -5.13 -5.59 -23.29
CA LEU A 47 -5.54 -6.53 -22.24
C LEU A 47 -5.66 -5.86 -20.87
N HIS A 48 -4.78 -4.91 -20.58
CA HIS A 48 -4.80 -4.15 -19.34
C HIS A 48 -6.00 -3.19 -19.26
N LEU A 49 -6.36 -2.56 -20.38
CA LEU A 49 -7.50 -1.65 -20.48
C LEU A 49 -8.85 -2.37 -20.64
N ASN A 50 -8.84 -3.64 -21.04
CA ASN A 50 -10.05 -4.43 -21.27
C ASN A 50 -10.75 -4.76 -19.93
N LYS A 51 -11.82 -4.01 -19.66
CA LYS A 51 -12.66 -4.18 -18.47
C LYS A 51 -13.62 -5.37 -18.55
N ALA A 52 -13.78 -5.99 -19.72
CA ALA A 52 -14.66 -7.15 -19.90
C ALA A 52 -14.01 -8.46 -19.43
N LEU A 53 -12.67 -8.51 -19.35
CA LEU A 53 -11.95 -9.68 -18.87
C LEU A 53 -11.93 -9.73 -17.34
N SER A 54 -12.20 -10.92 -16.80
CA SER A 54 -11.90 -11.24 -15.40
C SER A 54 -10.39 -11.19 -15.14
N PHE A 55 -10.01 -11.20 -13.86
CA PHE A 55 -8.61 -11.19 -13.47
C PHE A 55 -7.85 -12.42 -14.02
N GLU A 56 -8.45 -13.61 -13.94
CA GLU A 56 -7.83 -14.84 -14.42
C GLU A 56 -7.71 -14.86 -15.94
N GLU A 57 -8.76 -14.49 -16.66
CA GLU A 57 -8.72 -14.43 -18.13
C GLU A 57 -7.68 -13.40 -18.62
N ARG A 58 -7.58 -12.25 -17.94
CA ARG A 58 -6.55 -11.25 -18.24
C ARG A 58 -5.15 -11.81 -17.97
N ARG A 59 -4.95 -12.54 -16.87
CA ARG A 59 -3.67 -13.15 -16.52
C ARG A 59 -3.23 -14.15 -17.59
N GLU A 60 -4.13 -15.06 -17.98
CA GLU A 60 -3.88 -16.07 -19.01
C GLU A 60 -3.58 -15.42 -20.37
N ALA A 61 -4.35 -14.42 -20.78
CA ALA A 61 -4.12 -13.71 -22.03
C ALA A 61 -2.77 -12.96 -22.05
N ILE A 62 -2.35 -12.39 -20.91
CA ILE A 62 -1.03 -11.78 -20.77
C ILE A 62 0.07 -12.84 -20.89
N GLU A 63 -0.09 -13.99 -20.24
CA GLU A 63 0.85 -15.10 -20.30
C GLU A 63 1.03 -15.61 -21.74
N GLU A 64 -0.04 -15.70 -22.52
CA GLU A 64 0.01 -16.06 -23.94
C GLU A 64 0.87 -15.08 -24.76
N VAL A 65 0.79 -13.77 -24.46
CA VAL A 65 1.65 -12.77 -25.11
C VAL A 65 3.12 -13.03 -24.81
N PHE A 66 3.46 -13.37 -23.56
CA PHE A 66 4.84 -13.68 -23.19
C PHE A 66 5.36 -14.97 -23.81
N ASP A 67 4.54 -16.02 -23.94
CA ASP A 67 4.95 -17.27 -24.58
C ASP A 67 5.21 -17.10 -26.10
N GLN A 68 4.60 -16.10 -26.72
CA GLN A 68 4.80 -15.73 -28.13
C GLN A 68 6.04 -14.86 -28.37
N LEU A 69 6.65 -14.29 -27.33
CA LEU A 69 7.84 -13.45 -27.49
C LEU A 69 9.04 -14.25 -27.99
N PRO A 70 9.96 -13.63 -28.75
CA PRO A 70 11.25 -14.24 -29.06
C PRO A 70 12.05 -14.57 -27.78
N LEU A 71 12.77 -15.70 -27.78
CA LEU A 71 13.59 -16.10 -26.63
C LEU A 71 14.65 -15.03 -26.30
N GLU A 72 15.19 -14.35 -27.31
CA GLU A 72 16.15 -13.27 -27.14
C GLU A 72 15.56 -12.06 -26.42
N VAL A 73 14.27 -11.79 -26.62
CA VAL A 73 13.54 -10.72 -25.93
C VAL A 73 13.29 -11.13 -24.48
N LEU A 74 12.73 -12.32 -24.28
CA LEU A 74 12.47 -12.87 -22.95
C LEU A 74 13.73 -12.87 -22.07
N ALA A 75 14.92 -13.06 -22.66
CA ALA A 75 16.19 -13.22 -21.92
C ALA A 75 16.68 -11.90 -21.35
N LYS A 76 16.31 -10.81 -22.02
CA LYS A 76 16.70 -9.46 -21.66
C LYS A 76 15.70 -8.81 -20.73
N LEU A 77 14.50 -9.38 -20.58
CA LEU A 77 13.49 -8.83 -19.68
C LEU A 77 14.03 -8.76 -18.25
N PRO A 78 13.75 -7.64 -17.54
CA PRO A 78 14.14 -7.52 -16.14
C PRO A 78 13.39 -8.56 -15.30
N LEU A 79 14.03 -9.04 -14.24
CA LEU A 79 13.36 -9.92 -13.28
C LEU A 79 12.36 -9.09 -12.47
N PRO A 80 11.33 -9.71 -11.89
CA PRO A 80 10.43 -9.01 -10.99
C PRO A 80 11.18 -8.33 -9.83
N PRO A 81 10.69 -7.17 -9.35
CA PRO A 81 11.21 -6.53 -8.14
C PRO A 81 11.27 -7.52 -6.98
N GLY A 82 12.39 -7.51 -6.23
CA GLY A 82 12.66 -8.51 -5.19
C GLY A 82 13.50 -9.67 -5.69
N LEU A 83 13.15 -10.30 -6.82
CA LEU A 83 13.99 -11.34 -7.45
C LEU A 83 15.30 -10.75 -8.00
N GLU A 84 15.29 -9.50 -8.47
CA GLU A 84 16.48 -8.75 -8.87
C GLU A 84 17.49 -8.52 -7.75
N ARG A 85 17.10 -8.69 -6.49
CA ARG A 85 17.99 -8.50 -5.33
C ARG A 85 18.60 -9.80 -4.84
N LEU A 86 18.21 -10.93 -5.43
CA LEU A 86 18.77 -12.23 -5.09
C LEU A 86 20.23 -12.37 -5.57
N PRO A 87 21.02 -13.25 -4.94
CA PRO A 87 22.32 -13.64 -5.46
C PRO A 87 22.22 -14.20 -6.89
N ALA A 88 23.31 -14.06 -7.66
CA ALA A 88 23.35 -14.43 -9.09
C ALA A 88 22.91 -15.87 -9.35
N GLU A 89 23.27 -16.81 -8.47
CA GLU A 89 22.89 -18.22 -8.59
C GLU A 89 21.36 -18.40 -8.56
N HIS A 90 20.66 -17.71 -7.66
CA HIS A 90 19.21 -17.81 -7.56
C HIS A 90 18.51 -17.11 -8.72
N LYS A 91 19.00 -15.93 -9.13
CA LYS A 91 18.50 -15.20 -10.31
C LYS A 91 18.52 -16.06 -11.57
N GLN A 92 19.60 -16.80 -11.77
CA GLN A 92 19.77 -17.66 -12.94
C GLN A 92 18.68 -18.73 -13.00
N LYS A 93 18.37 -19.39 -11.87
CA LYS A 93 17.29 -20.39 -11.79
C LYS A 93 15.93 -19.79 -12.15
N PHE A 94 15.63 -18.57 -11.72
CA PHE A 94 14.38 -17.89 -12.09
C PHE A 94 14.34 -17.49 -13.57
N ARG A 95 15.47 -17.12 -14.18
CA ARG A 95 15.55 -16.84 -15.63
C ARG A 95 15.37 -18.10 -16.46
N GLU A 96 15.99 -19.21 -16.05
CA GLU A 96 15.81 -20.52 -16.71
C GLU A 96 14.34 -20.94 -16.68
N LEU A 97 13.69 -20.75 -15.54
CA LEU A 97 12.26 -21.04 -15.39
C LEU A 97 11.36 -20.12 -16.24
N GLN A 98 11.74 -18.85 -16.40
CA GLN A 98 11.05 -17.90 -17.28
C GLN A 98 11.15 -18.30 -18.76
N MET A 99 12.23 -18.99 -19.14
CA MET A 99 12.47 -19.46 -20.50
C MET A 99 11.86 -20.82 -20.81
N ASP A 100 11.44 -21.54 -19.79
CA ASP A 100 10.94 -22.89 -19.96
C ASP A 100 9.53 -22.87 -20.58
N ARG A 101 9.46 -23.28 -21.84
CA ARG A 101 8.22 -23.43 -22.62
C ARG A 101 7.58 -24.81 -22.47
N THR A 102 8.20 -25.73 -21.73
CA THR A 102 7.70 -27.09 -21.56
C THR A 102 6.65 -27.21 -20.46
N MET A 103 6.52 -26.18 -19.62
CA MET A 103 5.59 -26.13 -18.51
C MET A 103 4.48 -25.11 -18.72
N THR A 104 3.30 -25.41 -18.16
CA THR A 104 2.18 -24.45 -18.17
C THR A 104 2.49 -23.26 -17.28
N ALA A 105 1.81 -22.14 -17.48
CA ALA A 105 1.99 -20.98 -16.62
C ALA A 105 1.62 -21.23 -15.15
N ALA A 106 0.61 -22.09 -14.91
CA ALA A 106 0.25 -22.54 -13.56
C ALA A 106 1.37 -23.36 -12.91
N ASP A 107 2.00 -24.26 -13.67
CA ASP A 107 3.13 -25.05 -13.18
C ASP A 107 4.35 -24.17 -12.93
N ARG A 108 4.62 -23.22 -13.84
CA ARG A 108 5.68 -22.21 -13.69
C ARG A 108 5.48 -21.39 -12.42
N HIS A 109 4.26 -20.94 -12.17
CA HIS A 109 3.88 -20.23 -10.94
C HIS A 109 4.13 -21.06 -9.69
N ASN A 110 3.65 -22.30 -9.67
CA ASN A 110 3.86 -23.23 -8.55
C ASN A 110 5.35 -23.48 -8.30
N LYS A 111 6.14 -23.59 -9.38
CA LYS A 111 7.58 -23.82 -9.29
C LYS A 111 8.32 -22.60 -8.75
N VAL A 112 7.96 -21.40 -9.18
CA VAL A 112 8.48 -20.15 -8.59
C VAL A 112 8.17 -20.09 -7.11
N LYS A 113 6.93 -20.38 -6.72
CA LYS A 113 6.50 -20.39 -5.31
C LYS A 113 7.34 -21.36 -4.49
N GLN A 114 7.52 -22.59 -4.97
CA GLN A 114 8.38 -23.59 -4.33
C GLN A 114 9.82 -23.08 -4.19
N MET A 115 10.39 -22.54 -5.26
CA MET A 115 11.76 -22.01 -5.24
C MET A 115 11.93 -20.87 -4.23
N VAL A 116 10.91 -20.03 -4.05
CA VAL A 116 10.92 -18.94 -3.06
C VAL A 116 10.79 -19.49 -1.63
N GLU A 117 9.94 -20.49 -1.41
CA GLU A 117 9.81 -21.18 -0.11
C GLU A 117 11.09 -21.93 0.30
N GLU A 118 11.89 -22.39 -0.66
CA GLU A 118 13.18 -23.05 -0.44
C GLU A 118 14.34 -22.08 -0.20
N LEU A 119 14.16 -20.77 -0.42
CA LEU A 119 15.20 -19.78 -0.14
C LEU A 119 15.48 -19.70 1.38
N PRO A 120 16.71 -19.35 1.80
CA PRO A 120 16.99 -18.96 3.18
C PRO A 120 16.05 -17.85 3.64
N THR A 121 15.63 -17.88 4.91
CA THR A 121 14.66 -16.92 5.50
C THR A 121 15.00 -15.45 5.21
N GLU A 122 16.29 -15.09 5.21
CA GLU A 122 16.72 -13.72 4.90
C GLU A 122 16.48 -13.34 3.43
N LEU A 123 16.65 -14.28 2.49
CA LEU A 123 16.35 -14.06 1.08
C LEU A 123 14.84 -14.12 0.81
N GLN A 124 14.08 -14.91 1.56
CA GLN A 124 12.62 -14.90 1.49
C GLN A 124 12.05 -13.52 1.81
N LYS A 125 12.59 -12.81 2.82
CA LYS A 125 12.16 -11.44 3.16
C LYS A 125 12.47 -10.42 2.07
N VAL A 126 13.52 -10.65 1.26
CA VAL A 126 13.89 -9.80 0.13
C VAL A 126 12.89 -9.96 -1.01
N VAL A 127 12.41 -11.18 -1.23
CA VAL A 127 11.48 -11.54 -2.30
C VAL A 127 10.02 -11.25 -1.91
N ASN A 128 9.64 -11.64 -0.70
CA ASN A 128 8.35 -11.43 -0.08
C ASN A 128 8.53 -10.45 1.08
N PRO A 129 8.67 -9.14 0.81
CA PRO A 129 8.65 -8.17 1.89
C PRO A 129 7.33 -8.33 2.64
N PRO A 130 7.32 -8.21 3.98
CA PRO A 130 6.11 -8.40 4.77
C PRO A 130 4.99 -7.53 4.20
N THR A 131 3.90 -8.18 3.81
CA THR A 131 2.68 -7.55 3.35
C THR A 131 2.12 -6.73 4.51
N THR A 132 2.46 -5.45 4.52
CA THR A 132 1.73 -4.50 5.35
C THR A 132 0.31 -4.42 4.79
N PRO A 133 -0.74 -4.58 5.62
CA PRO A 133 -2.12 -4.53 5.13
C PRO A 133 -2.40 -3.21 4.38
N PRO A 134 -3.35 -3.22 3.43
CA PRO A 134 -3.57 -2.14 2.45
C PRO A 134 -4.19 -0.85 3.03
N MET A 135 -4.02 -0.59 4.34
CA MET A 135 -4.45 0.66 4.98
C MET A 135 -3.32 1.68 5.18
N ILE A 136 -2.09 1.36 4.78
CA ILE A 136 -0.99 2.33 4.80
C ILE A 136 -0.81 2.86 3.38
N ARG A 137 -1.31 4.08 3.10
CA ARG A 137 -0.78 4.90 1.99
C ARG A 137 0.74 4.75 2.02
N GLY A 138 1.33 4.25 0.93
CA GLY A 138 2.78 4.09 0.83
C GLY A 138 3.51 5.35 1.29
N PHE A 139 4.74 5.17 1.77
CA PHE A 139 5.59 6.29 2.17
C PHE A 139 5.62 7.32 1.02
N PRO A 140 5.28 8.60 1.27
CA PRO A 140 5.03 9.54 0.19
C PRO A 140 6.30 9.75 -0.64
N SER A 141 6.14 9.97 -1.94
CA SER A 141 7.29 10.13 -2.86
C SER A 141 8.00 11.48 -2.71
N ARG A 142 7.41 12.44 -1.98
CA ARG A 142 7.97 13.77 -1.78
C ARG A 142 7.53 14.36 -0.42
N PRO A 143 8.33 15.26 0.19
CA PRO A 143 7.87 16.04 1.33
C PRO A 143 6.62 16.89 0.98
N PRO A 144 5.77 17.26 1.96
CA PRO A 144 4.54 18.00 1.70
C PRO A 144 4.77 19.38 1.06
N PRO A 145 3.79 19.91 0.29
CA PRO A 145 3.84 21.26 -0.23
C PRO A 145 4.05 22.30 0.88
N GLY A 146 4.84 23.34 0.60
CA GLY A 146 5.12 24.42 1.56
C GLY A 146 6.19 24.11 2.61
N PHE A 147 6.65 22.86 2.75
CA PHE A 147 7.74 22.51 3.69
C PHE A 147 9.03 23.27 3.38
N GLU A 148 9.36 23.44 2.11
CA GLU A 148 10.59 24.13 1.67
C GLU A 148 10.71 25.54 2.23
N ALA A 149 9.61 26.30 2.28
CA ALA A 149 9.58 27.65 2.82
C ALA A 149 9.84 27.70 4.33
N ILE A 150 9.63 26.59 5.04
CA ILE A 150 9.75 26.49 6.50
C ILE A 150 11.14 25.99 6.90
N VAL A 151 11.57 24.86 6.33
CA VAL A 151 12.86 24.21 6.69
C VAL A 151 14.04 24.74 5.87
N GLY A 152 13.75 25.50 4.81
CA GLY A 152 14.75 26.03 3.89
C GLY A 152 15.17 25.05 2.79
N PRO A 153 15.75 25.56 1.69
CA PRO A 153 16.04 24.78 0.48
C PRO A 153 17.07 23.66 0.71
N SER A 154 18.05 23.89 1.59
CA SER A 154 19.09 22.91 1.91
C SER A 154 18.50 21.66 2.57
N VAL A 155 17.72 21.84 3.65
CA VAL A 155 17.08 20.74 4.38
C VAL A 155 16.05 20.06 3.49
N PHE A 156 15.24 20.84 2.77
CA PHE A 156 14.23 20.30 1.87
C PHE A 156 14.83 19.40 0.79
N LYS A 157 15.96 19.79 0.17
CA LYS A 157 16.68 18.97 -0.79
C LYS A 157 17.16 17.65 -0.20
N GLN A 158 17.58 17.63 1.07
CA GLN A 158 17.97 16.39 1.76
C GLN A 158 16.76 15.48 1.99
N LEU A 159 15.62 16.05 2.41
CA LEU A 159 14.38 15.28 2.58
C LEU A 159 13.94 14.67 1.24
N VAL A 160 13.90 15.45 0.16
CA VAL A 160 13.55 14.97 -1.19
C VAL A 160 14.41 13.77 -1.58
N LYS A 161 15.74 13.83 -1.39
CA LYS A 161 16.64 12.70 -1.66
C LYS A 161 16.26 11.43 -0.90
N VAL A 162 15.86 11.54 0.37
CA VAL A 162 15.43 10.37 1.17
C VAL A 162 14.10 9.80 0.65
N HIS A 163 13.15 10.67 0.31
CA HIS A 163 11.86 10.25 -0.24
C HIS A 163 12.00 9.53 -1.60
N GLU A 164 12.82 10.06 -2.49
CA GLU A 164 13.04 9.54 -3.86
C GLU A 164 13.95 8.30 -3.90
N ASN A 165 14.75 8.05 -2.86
CA ASN A 165 15.67 6.92 -2.84
C ASN A 165 14.89 5.58 -2.79
N ALA A 166 14.96 4.80 -3.86
CA ALA A 166 14.29 3.51 -4.00
C ALA A 166 14.99 2.36 -3.26
N ASP A 167 16.26 2.55 -2.87
CA ASP A 167 17.06 1.54 -2.16
C ASP A 167 16.77 1.52 -0.66
N LEU A 168 16.18 2.59 -0.12
CA LEU A 168 15.84 2.69 1.30
C LEU A 168 14.49 2.05 1.59
N THR A 169 14.47 1.18 2.60
CA THR A 169 13.24 0.70 3.23
C THR A 169 12.52 1.84 3.96
N VAL A 170 11.20 1.71 4.18
CA VAL A 170 10.41 2.72 4.91
C VAL A 170 10.99 3.04 6.31
N PRO A 171 11.42 2.06 7.13
CA PRO A 171 12.07 2.35 8.40
C PRO A 171 13.37 3.16 8.25
N GLN A 172 14.19 2.84 7.25
CA GLN A 172 15.42 3.61 6.97
C GLN A 172 15.09 5.04 6.55
N LYS A 173 14.07 5.23 5.69
CA LYS A 173 13.61 6.58 5.30
C LYS A 173 13.16 7.39 6.51
N LYS A 174 12.36 6.81 7.40
CA LYS A 174 11.93 7.46 8.66
C LYS A 174 13.12 7.88 9.51
N ASN A 175 14.07 6.99 9.73
CA ASN A 175 15.27 7.27 10.53
C ASN A 175 16.12 8.40 9.93
N MET A 176 16.33 8.38 8.60
CA MET A 176 17.09 9.43 7.92
C MET A 176 16.37 10.78 7.98
N ILE A 177 15.05 10.81 7.80
CA ILE A 177 14.25 12.02 7.97
C ILE A 177 14.39 12.55 9.40
N ASP A 178 14.30 11.70 10.41
CA ASP A 178 14.45 12.12 11.80
C ASP A 178 15.82 12.77 12.06
N LEU A 179 16.90 12.18 11.53
CA LEU A 179 18.23 12.76 11.63
C LEU A 179 18.35 14.11 10.93
N ILE A 180 17.73 14.28 9.76
CA ILE A 180 17.70 15.57 9.04
C ILE A 180 16.92 16.60 9.85
N MET A 181 15.74 16.23 10.35
CA MET A 181 14.84 17.14 11.05
C MET A 181 15.35 17.56 12.43
N ARG A 182 16.20 16.75 13.08
CA ARG A 182 16.93 17.14 14.31
C ARG A 182 17.81 18.36 14.15
N GLN A 183 18.27 18.63 12.94
CA GLN A 183 19.14 19.76 12.62
C GLN A 183 18.35 21.05 12.38
N VAL A 184 17.02 20.96 12.23
CA VAL A 184 16.16 22.11 11.97
C VAL A 184 15.92 22.86 13.28
N PRO A 185 16.16 24.18 13.34
CA PRO A 185 15.87 25.01 14.50
C PRO A 185 14.43 24.84 15.00
N ARG A 186 14.25 24.78 16.32
CA ARG A 186 12.93 24.56 16.94
C ARG A 186 11.88 25.58 16.49
N ALA A 187 12.28 26.84 16.37
CA ALA A 187 11.41 27.93 15.89
C ALA A 187 10.91 27.74 14.45
N GLN A 188 11.61 26.96 13.61
CA GLN A 188 11.12 26.57 12.27
C GLN A 188 10.21 25.36 12.35
N LEU A 189 10.56 24.35 13.15
CA LEU A 189 9.73 23.16 13.37
C LEU A 189 8.33 23.52 13.87
N ASP A 190 8.23 24.49 14.77
CA ASP A 190 6.94 24.92 15.32
C ASP A 190 6.04 25.64 14.30
N LYS A 191 6.56 25.99 13.12
CA LYS A 191 5.77 26.55 12.01
C LYS A 191 5.26 25.47 11.05
N LEU A 192 5.69 24.22 11.21
CA LEU A 192 5.21 23.13 10.35
C LEU A 192 3.70 22.94 10.50
N PRO A 193 3.00 22.64 9.39
CA PRO A 193 1.58 22.31 9.46
C PRO A 193 1.41 21.02 10.25
N LEU A 194 0.36 20.98 11.07
CA LEU A 194 -0.06 19.73 11.70
C LEU A 194 -0.75 18.84 10.65
N PRO A 195 -0.84 17.52 10.91
CA PRO A 195 -1.63 16.65 10.05
C PRO A 195 -3.10 17.12 9.97
N PRO A 196 -3.82 16.79 8.89
CA PRO A 196 -5.21 17.22 8.70
C PRO A 196 -6.11 16.95 9.92
N GLY A 197 -6.91 17.94 10.29
CA GLY A 197 -7.88 17.85 11.39
C GLY A 197 -7.31 18.21 12.76
N PHE A 198 -5.99 18.07 12.97
CA PHE A 198 -5.37 18.43 14.25
C PHE A 198 -5.39 19.94 14.52
N ASP A 199 -5.42 20.74 13.46
CA ASP A 199 -5.59 22.20 13.51
C ASP A 199 -6.98 22.63 14.00
N GLN A 200 -7.97 21.74 13.95
CA GLN A 200 -9.34 21.99 14.39
C GLN A 200 -9.58 21.67 15.88
N LEU A 201 -8.58 21.08 16.56
CA LEU A 201 -8.66 20.79 17.99
C LEU A 201 -8.63 22.08 18.82
N PRO A 202 -9.08 22.04 20.10
CA PRO A 202 -8.91 23.17 21.00
C PRO A 202 -7.45 23.58 21.15
N TYR A 203 -7.20 24.86 21.46
CA TYR A 203 -5.85 25.44 21.53
C TYR A 203 -4.86 24.60 22.36
N GLU A 204 -5.24 24.18 23.56
CA GLU A 204 -4.39 23.35 24.44
C GLU A 204 -4.03 22.00 23.80
N SER A 205 -5.01 21.36 23.13
CA SER A 205 -4.82 20.11 22.39
C SER A 205 -3.86 20.30 21.20
N VAL A 206 -3.98 21.40 20.47
CA VAL A 206 -3.08 21.79 19.37
C VAL A 206 -1.65 21.97 19.88
N GLN A 207 -1.46 22.69 21.00
CA GLN A 207 -0.13 22.92 21.58
C GLN A 207 0.52 21.61 22.04
N ARG A 208 -0.26 20.73 22.68
CA ARG A 208 0.23 19.42 23.12
C ARG A 208 0.64 18.53 21.95
N VAL A 209 -0.17 18.48 20.88
CA VAL A 209 0.17 17.70 19.69
C VAL A 209 1.41 18.27 18.99
N ARG A 210 1.51 19.60 18.90
CA ARG A 210 2.68 20.26 18.31
C ARG A 210 3.95 19.91 19.08
N SER A 211 3.93 19.96 20.41
CA SER A 211 5.10 19.63 21.23
C SER A 211 5.58 18.19 21.01
N ILE A 212 4.67 17.24 20.79
CA ILE A 212 5.00 15.85 20.45
C ILE A 212 5.59 15.77 19.03
N PHE A 213 4.93 16.33 18.01
CA PHE A 213 5.40 16.23 16.63
C PHE A 213 6.76 16.89 16.41
N THR A 214 7.03 18.02 17.07
CA THR A 214 8.30 18.74 16.92
C THR A 214 9.40 18.23 17.85
N ASN A 215 9.13 17.27 18.73
CA ASN A 215 10.13 16.64 19.59
C ASN A 215 10.96 15.57 18.85
N PHE A 216 12.03 16.00 18.19
CA PHE A 216 12.96 15.09 17.50
C PHE A 216 14.03 14.48 18.42
N GLU A 217 14.00 14.72 19.75
CA GLU A 217 14.90 14.03 20.69
C GLU A 217 14.54 12.55 20.80
N ILE A 218 13.26 12.23 20.69
CA ILE A 218 12.72 10.88 20.58
C ILE A 218 12.58 10.44 19.12
N ASN A 219 12.50 9.13 18.89
CA ASN A 219 12.36 8.58 17.54
C ASN A 219 10.90 8.67 17.03
N TRP A 220 10.73 8.42 15.74
CA TRP A 220 9.42 8.42 15.07
C TRP A 220 8.37 7.54 15.76
N ASP A 221 8.73 6.31 16.12
CA ASP A 221 7.77 5.35 16.67
C ASP A 221 7.26 5.78 18.05
N GLU A 222 8.14 6.34 18.88
CA GLU A 222 7.77 6.89 20.17
C GLU A 222 6.88 8.14 20.03
N ARG A 223 7.19 9.05 19.10
CA ARG A 223 6.27 10.17 18.79
C ARG A 223 4.91 9.68 18.32
N HIS A 224 4.91 8.70 17.42
CA HIS A 224 3.67 8.15 16.91
C HIS A 224 2.82 7.54 18.04
N ARG A 225 3.46 6.77 18.94
CA ARG A 225 2.81 6.23 20.13
C ARG A 225 2.21 7.33 21.00
N LEU A 226 2.98 8.36 21.33
CA LEU A 226 2.49 9.48 22.15
C LEU A 226 1.33 10.24 21.51
N VAL A 227 1.36 10.44 20.19
CA VAL A 227 0.23 11.02 19.45
C VAL A 227 -0.99 10.11 19.54
N MET A 228 -0.83 8.80 19.35
CA MET A 228 -1.95 7.85 19.44
C MET A 228 -2.55 7.78 20.84
N ASP A 229 -1.73 7.74 21.88
CA ASP A 229 -2.17 7.78 23.28
C ASP A 229 -2.95 9.06 23.57
N PHE A 230 -2.43 10.21 23.08
CA PHE A 230 -3.14 11.49 23.19
C PHE A 230 -4.48 11.45 22.46
N VAL A 231 -4.53 10.97 21.21
CA VAL A 231 -5.75 10.88 20.42
C VAL A 231 -6.78 9.98 21.10
N GLN A 232 -6.38 8.88 21.72
CA GLN A 232 -7.28 7.99 22.46
C GLN A 232 -7.92 8.65 23.68
N GLN A 233 -7.22 9.62 24.31
CA GLN A 233 -7.72 10.37 25.46
C GLN A 233 -8.65 11.53 25.08
N LEU A 234 -8.72 11.88 23.79
CA LEU A 234 -9.59 12.96 23.32
C LEU A 234 -11.08 12.58 23.47
N PRO A 235 -11.94 13.57 23.81
CA PRO A 235 -13.38 13.41 23.73
C PRO A 235 -13.81 12.92 22.34
N ARG A 236 -14.91 12.15 22.29
CA ARG A 236 -15.43 11.57 21.05
C ARG A 236 -15.52 12.60 19.92
N GLU A 237 -16.15 13.75 20.16
CA GLU A 237 -16.32 14.81 19.16
C GLU A 237 -15.00 15.36 18.61
N GLN A 238 -13.95 15.41 19.44
CA GLN A 238 -12.63 15.87 19.00
C GLN A 238 -11.90 14.80 18.19
N ARG A 239 -12.03 13.52 18.57
CA ARG A 239 -11.50 12.40 17.76
C ARG A 239 -12.12 12.39 16.36
N ARG A 240 -13.41 12.74 16.24
CA ARG A 240 -14.09 12.83 14.94
C ARG A 240 -13.42 13.79 13.96
N LEU A 241 -12.89 14.91 14.44
CA LEU A 241 -12.18 15.91 13.62
C LEU A 241 -10.91 15.35 12.97
N LEU A 242 -10.30 14.34 13.60
CA LEU A 242 -9.06 13.71 13.15
C LEU A 242 -9.31 12.55 12.17
N ARG A 243 -10.56 12.13 11.99
CA ARG A 243 -10.90 11.03 11.10
C ARG A 243 -10.83 11.50 9.66
N PRO A 244 -10.35 10.65 8.73
CA PRO A 244 -10.50 10.94 7.32
C PRO A 244 -11.99 11.06 6.98
N THR A 245 -12.31 11.95 6.04
CA THR A 245 -13.67 12.09 5.53
C THR A 245 -14.17 10.72 5.04
N PRO A 246 -15.36 10.26 5.46
CA PRO A 246 -15.92 9.01 4.98
C PRO A 246 -16.03 8.99 3.46
N PRO A 247 -15.90 7.82 2.82
CA PRO A 247 -16.14 7.70 1.39
C PRO A 247 -17.54 8.21 0.98
N PRO A 248 -17.72 8.75 -0.24
CA PRO A 248 -19.02 9.29 -0.68
C PRO A 248 -20.19 8.32 -0.49
N PHE A 249 -19.99 7.04 -0.78
CA PHE A 249 -21.04 6.03 -0.60
C PHE A 249 -21.48 5.86 0.86
N VAL A 250 -20.62 6.13 1.84
CA VAL A 250 -20.98 6.12 3.28
C VAL A 250 -21.76 7.39 3.61
N MET A 251 -21.37 8.53 3.04
CA MET A 251 -22.06 9.81 3.24
C MET A 251 -23.51 9.77 2.72
N GLU A 252 -23.78 8.99 1.68
CA GLU A 252 -25.13 8.80 1.11
C GLU A 252 -26.03 7.83 1.90
N LEU A 253 -25.50 7.13 2.91
CA LEU A 253 -26.30 6.23 3.74
C LEU A 253 -27.22 7.01 4.70
N PRO A 254 -28.32 6.39 5.18
CA PRO A 254 -29.14 6.96 6.24
C PRO A 254 -28.31 7.35 7.47
N SER A 255 -28.74 8.39 8.20
CA SER A 255 -28.05 8.90 9.39
C SER A 255 -27.74 7.81 10.41
N GLU A 256 -28.71 6.95 10.68
CA GLU A 256 -28.62 5.90 11.68
C GLU A 256 -27.54 4.87 11.31
N VAL A 257 -27.39 4.60 10.01
CA VAL A 257 -26.36 3.68 9.49
C VAL A 257 -24.99 4.33 9.59
N ARG A 258 -24.87 5.62 9.26
CA ARG A 258 -23.61 6.35 9.40
C ARG A 258 -23.16 6.38 10.87
N ASP A 259 -24.07 6.63 11.80
CA ASP A 259 -23.76 6.64 13.23
C ASP A 259 -23.26 5.28 13.73
N GLN A 260 -23.87 4.17 13.28
CA GLN A 260 -23.37 2.83 13.60
C GLN A 260 -21.96 2.56 13.05
N ILE A 261 -21.68 3.01 11.82
CA ILE A 261 -20.34 2.91 11.23
C ILE A 261 -19.35 3.75 12.05
N GLU A 262 -19.76 4.95 12.47
CA GLU A 262 -18.94 5.81 13.30
C GLU A 262 -18.65 5.24 14.68
N ASP A 263 -19.63 4.62 15.34
CA ASP A 263 -19.46 3.92 16.62
C ASP A 263 -18.38 2.84 16.50
N ILE A 264 -18.36 2.09 15.39
CA ILE A 264 -17.33 1.07 15.14
C ILE A 264 -15.93 1.69 15.02
N PHE A 265 -15.81 2.84 14.37
CA PHE A 265 -14.52 3.53 14.24
C PHE A 265 -14.05 4.13 15.57
N ASP A 266 -14.99 4.58 16.42
CA ASP A 266 -14.72 5.16 17.73
C ASP A 266 -14.37 4.13 18.81
N ASP A 267 -14.77 2.87 18.60
CA ASP A 267 -14.53 1.76 19.52
C ASP A 267 -13.06 1.29 19.47
N VAL A 268 -12.27 1.80 20.41
CA VAL A 268 -10.84 1.48 20.58
C VAL A 268 -10.59 0.04 21.02
N SER A 269 -11.62 -0.67 21.50
CA SER A 269 -11.51 -2.08 21.88
C SER A 269 -11.48 -3.03 20.68
N LEU A 270 -11.93 -2.56 19.51
CA LEU A 270 -12.03 -3.38 18.31
C LEU A 270 -10.72 -3.39 17.53
N SER A 271 -10.25 -4.60 17.25
CA SER A 271 -9.23 -4.85 16.24
C SER A 271 -9.70 -4.44 14.84
N PRO A 272 -8.78 -4.17 13.90
CA PRO A 272 -9.15 -3.85 12.51
C PRO A 272 -10.05 -4.90 11.84
N GLN A 273 -9.85 -6.18 12.18
CA GLN A 273 -10.64 -7.29 11.65
C GLN A 273 -12.07 -7.27 12.22
N GLU A 274 -12.22 -7.01 13.51
CA GLU A 274 -13.54 -6.89 14.15
C GLU A 274 -14.30 -5.66 13.66
N ARG A 275 -13.62 -4.51 13.49
CA ARG A 275 -14.22 -3.32 12.90
C ARG A 275 -14.77 -3.62 11.51
N PHE A 276 -13.95 -4.22 10.66
CA PHE A 276 -14.35 -4.59 9.31
C PHE A 276 -15.52 -5.59 9.32
N HIS A 277 -15.49 -6.58 10.21
CA HIS A 277 -16.57 -7.54 10.37
C HIS A 277 -17.88 -6.87 10.77
N LYS A 278 -17.86 -5.98 11.78
CA LYS A 278 -19.05 -5.24 12.21
C LYS A 278 -19.59 -4.34 11.09
N MET A 279 -18.71 -3.63 10.36
CA MET A 279 -19.12 -2.81 9.21
C MET A 279 -19.80 -3.66 8.12
N ARG A 280 -19.27 -4.86 7.85
CA ARG A 280 -19.87 -5.78 6.89
C ARG A 280 -21.28 -6.20 7.31
N LEU A 281 -21.51 -6.49 8.58
CA LEU A 281 -22.85 -6.84 9.07
C LEU A 281 -23.85 -5.70 8.85
N ILE A 282 -23.42 -4.45 9.07
CA ILE A 282 -24.22 -3.27 8.75
C ILE A 282 -24.54 -3.22 7.24
N PHE A 283 -23.54 -3.37 6.38
CA PHE A 283 -23.79 -3.33 4.93
C PHE A 283 -24.69 -4.48 4.42
N GLN A 284 -24.63 -5.65 5.06
CA GLN A 284 -25.48 -6.79 4.73
C GLN A 284 -26.94 -6.60 5.19
N SER A 285 -27.17 -5.87 6.30
CA SER A 285 -28.50 -5.58 6.81
C SER A 285 -29.19 -4.42 6.06
N LEU A 286 -28.47 -3.66 5.22
CA LEU A 286 -29.06 -2.59 4.41
C LEU A 286 -30.15 -3.10 3.44
N PRO A 287 -31.19 -2.31 3.16
CA PRO A 287 -32.15 -2.57 2.10
C PRO A 287 -31.47 -2.84 0.75
N ALA A 288 -32.09 -3.68 -0.08
CA ALA A 288 -31.52 -4.10 -1.37
C ALA A 288 -31.13 -2.92 -2.28
N GLU A 289 -31.93 -1.86 -2.29
CA GLU A 289 -31.69 -0.64 -3.06
C GLU A 289 -30.40 0.09 -2.65
N LEU A 290 -30.11 0.18 -1.34
CA LEU A 290 -28.89 0.81 -0.83
C LEU A 290 -27.69 -0.11 -1.02
N ARG A 291 -27.87 -1.42 -0.85
CA ARG A 291 -26.81 -2.41 -1.04
C ARG A 291 -26.31 -2.43 -2.49
N ALA A 292 -27.19 -2.22 -3.47
CA ALA A 292 -26.83 -2.15 -4.88
C ALA A 292 -25.93 -0.95 -5.24
N LYS A 293 -25.91 0.09 -4.41
CA LYS A 293 -25.03 1.28 -4.58
C LYS A 293 -23.66 1.10 -3.93
N LEU A 294 -23.46 0.06 -3.13
CA LEU A 294 -22.18 -0.20 -2.49
C LEU A 294 -21.15 -0.70 -3.51
N PRO A 295 -19.86 -0.37 -3.33
CA PRO A 295 -18.81 -0.98 -4.13
C PRO A 295 -18.81 -2.51 -3.93
N PRO A 296 -18.39 -3.28 -4.95
CA PRO A 296 -18.32 -4.73 -4.85
C PRO A 296 -17.41 -5.15 -3.68
N MET A 297 -17.93 -6.02 -2.83
CA MET A 297 -17.16 -6.55 -1.70
C MET A 297 -16.01 -7.43 -2.21
N PRO A 298 -14.83 -7.41 -1.57
CA PRO A 298 -13.73 -8.30 -1.96
C PRO A 298 -14.15 -9.76 -1.84
N VAL A 299 -13.93 -10.55 -2.90
CA VAL A 299 -14.41 -11.95 -3.02
C VAL A 299 -13.63 -12.90 -2.11
N ASN A 300 -12.35 -12.60 -1.86
CA ASN A 300 -11.47 -13.36 -0.97
C ASN A 300 -11.16 -12.52 0.27
N MET A 301 -11.85 -12.81 1.38
CA MET A 301 -11.57 -12.16 2.66
C MET A 301 -11.20 -13.19 3.72
N PRO A 302 -10.27 -12.85 4.63
CA PRO A 302 -9.94 -13.71 5.75
C PRO A 302 -11.20 -13.98 6.59
N PRO A 303 -11.35 -15.20 7.13
CA PRO A 303 -12.47 -15.54 7.99
C PRO A 303 -12.51 -14.64 9.22
N PRO A 304 -13.69 -14.42 9.83
CA PRO A 304 -13.80 -13.64 11.05
C PRO A 304 -12.86 -14.21 12.12
N PRO A 305 -12.19 -13.36 12.93
CA PRO A 305 -11.40 -13.85 14.04
C PRO A 305 -12.30 -14.71 14.95
N PRO A 306 -11.80 -15.83 15.49
CA PRO A 306 -12.56 -16.63 16.43
C PRO A 306 -12.94 -15.73 17.60
N MET A 307 -14.24 -15.61 17.88
CA MET A 307 -14.71 -14.90 19.06
C MET A 307 -14.01 -15.53 20.28
N MET A 308 -13.13 -14.77 20.94
CA MET A 308 -12.69 -15.15 22.27
C MET A 308 -13.94 -15.12 23.14
N LYS A 309 -14.45 -16.32 23.46
CA LYS A 309 -15.45 -16.47 24.51
C LYS A 309 -14.79 -15.90 25.76
N SER A 310 -15.33 -14.79 26.25
CA SER A 310 -15.01 -14.26 27.57
C SER A 310 -15.09 -15.40 28.58
N LEU A 311 -13.98 -15.68 29.26
CA LEU A 311 -13.92 -16.36 30.55
C LEU A 311 -13.72 -15.30 31.62
#